data_AF-A0A957FBS3-F1
#
_entry.id   AF-A0A957FBS3-F1
#
_cell.length_a   1.000
_cell.length_b   1.000
_cell.length_c   1.000
_cell.angle_alpha   90.00
_cell.angle_beta   90.00
_cell.angle_gamma   90.00
#
_symmetry.space_group_name_H-M   'P 1'
#
loop_
_entity.id
_entity.type
_entity.pdbx_description
1 polymer ?
#
loop_
_entity_poly.entity_id
_entity_poly.type
_entity_poly.pdbx_seq_one_letter_code
_entity_poly.pdbx_strand_id
1 'polypeptide(L)'
;SGRLFLKEFTMSSMKETQKTAKSAAANSKNSQGFTNEEKAAMKERAKELKAEARIRKNQAEGENAALAAISAMEEPDRTMATRLHEIIKDSAPTLFAKTWYGMPAYANKDGDVICFFQCAQKFNARYATVGFSDKANLDDGSMWPTYFALKELTAVEEAKIVMLVKQAVAED
;
A
#
# COMPACT_ATOMS: atom_id res chain seq x y z
N SER A 1 18.63 -72.73 10.73
CA SER A 1 18.55 -73.81 9.73
C SER A 1 17.09 -74.09 9.44
N GLY A 2 16.68 -74.15 8.17
CA GLY A 2 15.29 -74.34 7.68
C GLY A 2 14.60 -73.02 7.30
N ARG A 3 14.55 -72.49 6.06
CA ARG A 3 14.54 -72.96 4.65
C ARG A 3 13.14 -72.85 4.01
N LEU A 4 13.03 -71.84 3.12
CA LEU A 4 12.32 -71.69 1.82
C LEU A 4 10.80 -71.92 1.73
N PHE A 5 9.98 -71.00 1.17
CA PHE A 5 9.88 -70.43 -0.21
C PHE A 5 9.30 -71.39 -1.26
N LEU A 6 8.16 -70.99 -1.84
CA LEU A 6 7.59 -71.38 -3.16
C LEU A 6 6.27 -70.55 -3.32
N LYS A 7 5.84 -69.95 -4.44
CA LYS A 7 6.02 -70.19 -5.87
C LYS A 7 5.81 -68.90 -6.69
N GLU A 8 6.51 -68.85 -7.81
CA GLU A 8 6.40 -67.93 -8.97
C GLU A 8 5.46 -68.50 -10.07
N PHE A 9 5.09 -67.61 -11.00
CA PHE A 9 5.01 -67.78 -12.47
C PHE A 9 3.68 -68.07 -13.24
N THR A 10 3.13 -66.97 -13.81
CA THR A 10 2.80 -66.63 -15.24
C THR A 10 1.88 -67.46 -16.17
N MET A 11 0.89 -66.72 -16.73
CA MET A 11 0.44 -66.51 -18.14
C MET A 11 0.47 -67.63 -19.20
N SER A 12 -0.62 -67.74 -19.99
CA SER A 12 -0.63 -67.52 -21.47
C SER A 12 -2.07 -67.49 -22.06
N SER A 13 -2.25 -66.82 -23.19
CA SER A 13 -3.51 -66.32 -23.80
C SER A 13 -3.87 -67.02 -25.13
N MET A 14 -5.14 -66.94 -25.58
CA MET A 14 -5.63 -66.82 -26.99
C MET A 14 -7.12 -67.23 -27.09
N LYS A 15 -7.99 -66.83 -28.03
CA LYS A 15 -8.36 -65.60 -28.78
C LYS A 15 -9.68 -65.97 -29.55
N GLU A 16 -10.49 -64.97 -29.95
CA GLU A 16 -11.57 -65.00 -30.98
C GLU A 16 -12.96 -65.61 -30.65
N THR A 17 -14.13 -65.09 -31.05
CA THR A 17 -14.67 -63.83 -31.64
C THR A 17 -16.22 -63.93 -31.62
N GLN A 18 -16.96 -62.82 -31.41
CA GLN A 18 -18.18 -62.39 -32.17
C GLN A 18 -19.17 -61.50 -31.38
N LYS A 19 -19.07 -60.18 -31.62
CA LYS A 19 -20.11 -59.22 -32.08
C LYS A 19 -21.59 -59.40 -31.63
N THR A 20 -22.13 -58.41 -30.92
CA THR A 20 -23.40 -57.69 -31.25
C THR A 20 -23.60 -56.48 -30.31
N ALA A 21 -24.17 -55.40 -30.85
CA ALA A 21 -24.19 -54.05 -30.31
C ALA A 21 -25.39 -53.75 -29.38
N LYS A 22 -25.19 -52.96 -28.30
CA LYS A 22 -26.03 -51.78 -27.96
C LYS A 22 -25.48 -50.97 -26.78
N SER A 23 -25.66 -49.65 -26.89
CA SER A 23 -25.44 -48.57 -25.90
C SER A 23 -24.04 -47.95 -25.80
N ALA A 24 -23.73 -47.13 -26.80
CA ALA A 24 -23.07 -45.86 -26.53
C ALA A 24 -24.05 -44.95 -25.76
N ALA A 25 -23.70 -44.54 -24.54
CA ALA A 25 -23.96 -43.20 -23.99
C ALA A 25 -23.48 -43.11 -22.54
N ALA A 26 -22.70 -42.06 -22.27
CA ALA A 26 -22.46 -41.43 -20.97
C ALA A 26 -21.61 -42.20 -19.94
N ASN A 27 -20.32 -41.88 -19.86
CA ASN A 27 -19.85 -40.95 -18.82
C ASN A 27 -18.37 -40.55 -19.06
N SER A 28 -18.13 -39.54 -19.89
CA SER A 28 -16.86 -38.79 -19.84
C SER A 28 -16.88 -37.98 -18.54
N LYS A 29 -16.29 -38.50 -17.47
CA LYS A 29 -16.04 -37.70 -16.26
C LYS A 29 -14.93 -36.69 -16.57
N ASN A 30 -15.38 -35.48 -16.87
CA ASN A 30 -14.59 -34.27 -17.08
C ASN A 30 -13.50 -34.08 -16.02
N SER A 31 -12.32 -33.64 -16.48
CA SER A 31 -11.37 -32.94 -15.62
C SER A 31 -12.03 -31.66 -15.10
N GLN A 32 -12.10 -31.53 -13.78
CA GLN A 32 -12.55 -30.33 -13.07
C GLN A 32 -11.51 -29.20 -13.25
N GLY A 33 -11.53 -28.57 -14.42
CA GLY A 33 -10.93 -27.25 -14.60
C GLY A 33 -11.89 -26.17 -14.13
N PHE A 34 -11.35 -25.03 -13.69
CA PHE A 34 -12.17 -23.87 -13.33
C PHE A 34 -13.16 -23.52 -14.44
N THR A 35 -14.40 -23.29 -14.03
CA THR A 35 -15.46 -22.70 -14.85
C THR A 35 -15.01 -21.35 -15.40
N ASN A 36 -15.69 -20.86 -16.43
CA ASN A 36 -15.33 -19.57 -17.03
C ASN A 36 -15.52 -18.43 -16.03
N GLU A 37 -16.51 -18.57 -15.16
CA GLU A 37 -16.86 -17.66 -14.07
C GLU A 37 -15.77 -17.66 -13.00
N GLU A 38 -15.27 -18.82 -12.58
CA GLU A 38 -14.15 -18.93 -11.64
C GLU A 38 -12.86 -18.34 -12.23
N LYS A 39 -12.57 -18.59 -13.51
CA LYS A 39 -11.42 -17.97 -14.21
C LYS A 39 -11.55 -16.45 -14.28
N ALA A 40 -12.76 -15.93 -14.53
CA ALA A 40 -13.01 -14.50 -14.58
C ALA A 40 -12.82 -13.85 -13.20
N ALA A 41 -13.38 -14.44 -12.14
CA ALA A 41 -13.20 -13.98 -10.76
C ALA A 41 -11.73 -14.00 -10.32
N MET A 42 -10.99 -15.06 -10.66
CA MET A 42 -9.54 -15.13 -10.41
C MET A 42 -8.75 -14.06 -11.15
N LYS A 43 -9.10 -13.79 -12.41
CA LYS A 43 -8.46 -12.74 -13.21
C LYS A 43 -8.70 -11.36 -12.62
N GLU A 44 -9.91 -11.09 -12.12
CA GLU A 44 -10.23 -9.81 -11.50
C GLU A 44 -9.48 -9.63 -10.17
N ARG A 45 -9.49 -10.63 -9.29
CA ARG A 45 -8.70 -10.60 -8.05
C ARG A 45 -7.20 -10.43 -8.32
N ALA A 46 -6.68 -11.07 -9.38
CA ALA A 46 -5.29 -10.91 -9.78
C ALA A 46 -4.97 -9.49 -10.28
N LYS A 47 -5.92 -8.79 -10.92
CA LYS A 47 -5.76 -7.38 -11.30
C LYS A 47 -5.79 -6.47 -10.07
N GLU A 48 -6.74 -6.68 -9.16
CA GLU A 48 -6.83 -5.94 -7.89
C GLU A 48 -5.54 -6.07 -7.10
N LEU A 49 -5.04 -7.30 -6.88
CA LEU A 49 -3.79 -7.54 -6.17
C LEU A 49 -2.59 -6.85 -6.84
N LYS A 50 -2.54 -6.83 -8.18
CA LYS A 50 -1.49 -6.11 -8.92
C LYS A 50 -1.65 -4.59 -8.79
N ALA A 51 -2.88 -4.08 -8.78
CA ALA A 51 -3.15 -2.65 -8.57
C ALA A 51 -2.80 -2.23 -7.14
N GLU A 52 -3.23 -2.99 -6.12
CA GLU A 52 -2.85 -2.83 -4.72
C GLU A 52 -1.33 -2.85 -4.55
N ALA A 53 -0.64 -3.80 -5.16
CA ALA A 53 0.83 -3.89 -5.11
C ALA A 53 1.51 -2.67 -5.75
N ARG A 54 0.99 -2.17 -6.88
CA ARG A 54 1.50 -0.95 -7.52
C ARG A 54 1.27 0.28 -6.65
N ILE A 55 0.10 0.43 -6.05
CA ILE A 55 -0.23 1.52 -5.13
C ILE A 55 0.72 1.49 -3.94
N ARG A 56 0.86 0.33 -3.28
CA ARG A 56 1.80 0.17 -2.15
C ARG A 56 3.24 0.47 -2.53
N LYS A 57 3.67 0.04 -3.71
CA LYS A 57 5.01 0.34 -4.23
C LYS A 57 5.21 1.85 -4.39
N ASN A 58 4.27 2.54 -5.03
CA ASN A 58 4.35 3.98 -5.25
C ASN A 58 4.33 4.76 -3.92
N GLN A 59 3.53 4.30 -2.94
CA GLN A 59 3.51 4.88 -1.59
C GLN A 59 4.85 4.70 -0.88
N ALA A 60 5.43 3.49 -0.92
CA ALA A 60 6.74 3.22 -0.32
C ALA A 60 7.86 4.02 -1.00
N GLU A 61 7.83 4.16 -2.33
CA GLU A 61 8.79 5.00 -3.06
C GLU A 61 8.64 6.48 -2.69
N GLY A 62 7.40 6.97 -2.56
CA GLY A 62 7.12 8.34 -2.11
C GLY A 62 7.62 8.60 -0.68
N GLU A 63 7.37 7.67 0.23
CA GLU A 63 7.82 7.74 1.62
C GLU A 63 9.36 7.70 1.70
N ASN A 64 10.00 6.79 0.98
CA ASN A 64 11.46 6.74 0.90
C ASN A 64 12.05 8.06 0.37
N ALA A 65 11.41 8.67 -0.62
CA ALA A 65 11.84 9.97 -1.13
C ALA A 65 11.67 11.09 -0.09
N ALA A 66 10.57 11.09 0.67
CA ALA A 66 10.34 12.04 1.75
C ALA A 66 11.37 11.87 2.88
N LEU A 67 11.65 10.64 3.30
CA LEU A 67 12.66 10.31 4.30
C LEU A 67 14.07 10.66 3.83
N ALA A 68 14.39 10.44 2.56
CA ALA A 68 15.65 10.89 1.96
C ALA A 68 15.78 12.41 2.03
N ALA A 69 14.71 13.15 1.69
CA ALA A 69 14.70 14.61 1.81
C ALA A 69 14.90 15.07 3.25
N ILE A 70 14.27 14.42 4.23
CA ILE A 70 14.47 14.67 5.67
C ILE A 70 15.92 14.42 6.08
N SER A 71 16.50 13.29 5.67
CA SER A 71 17.88 12.93 6.03
C SER A 71 18.93 13.90 5.50
N ALA A 72 18.64 14.57 4.37
CA ALA A 72 19.51 15.57 3.77
C ALA A 72 19.44 16.96 4.44
N MET A 73 18.52 17.17 5.39
CA MET A 73 18.43 18.41 6.16
C MET A 73 19.49 18.44 7.26
N GLU A 74 19.94 19.64 7.63
CA GLU A 74 20.77 19.82 8.83
C GLU A 74 19.89 20.05 10.06
N GLU A 75 20.52 20.06 11.24
CA GLU A 75 19.81 20.41 12.47
C GLU A 75 19.57 21.93 12.57
N PRO A 76 18.46 22.37 13.18
CA PRO A 76 17.44 21.58 13.89
C PRO A 76 16.30 21.06 13.00
N ASP A 77 16.28 21.42 11.71
CA ASP A 77 15.17 21.14 10.79
C ASP A 77 14.95 19.63 10.61
N ARG A 78 16.03 18.86 10.53
CA ARG A 78 15.95 17.39 10.40
C ARG A 78 15.20 16.76 11.55
N THR A 79 15.53 17.11 12.80
CA THR A 79 14.84 16.58 13.98
C THR A 79 13.34 16.92 13.95
N MET A 80 12.99 18.17 13.64
CA MET A 80 11.58 18.58 13.56
C MET A 80 10.84 17.88 12.41
N ALA A 81 11.46 17.74 11.25
CA ALA A 81 10.86 17.09 10.08
C ALA A 81 10.63 15.59 10.29
N THR A 82 11.58 14.90 10.92
CA THR A 82 11.42 13.49 11.33
C THR A 82 10.24 13.35 12.29
N ARG A 83 10.16 14.20 13.32
CA ARG A 83 9.08 14.11 14.30
C ARG A 83 7.71 14.41 13.69
N LEU A 84 7.64 15.42 12.83
CA LEU A 84 6.44 15.76 12.09
C LEU A 84 5.97 14.61 11.19
N HIS A 85 6.91 13.90 10.55
CA HIS A 85 6.60 12.73 9.72
C HIS A 85 5.91 11.62 10.52
N GLU A 86 6.43 11.28 11.70
CA GLU A 86 5.81 10.30 12.60
C GLU A 86 4.40 10.74 13.01
N ILE A 87 4.24 11.98 13.45
CA ILE A 87 2.96 12.54 13.89
C ILE A 87 1.91 12.45 12.78
N ILE A 88 2.27 12.81 11.54
CA ILE A 88 1.32 12.79 10.42
C ILE A 88 0.93 11.35 10.07
N LYS A 89 1.88 10.40 10.06
CA LYS A 89 1.57 8.99 9.82
C LYS A 89 0.62 8.42 10.88
N ASP A 90 0.82 8.78 12.15
CA ASP A 90 0.00 8.28 13.25
C ASP A 90 -1.39 8.93 13.26
N SER A 91 -1.47 10.21 12.94
CA SER A 91 -2.73 10.98 13.03
C SER A 91 -3.59 10.92 11.77
N ALA A 92 -2.99 10.73 10.60
CA ALA A 92 -3.67 10.64 9.30
C ALA A 92 -3.01 9.57 8.39
N PRO A 93 -3.18 8.28 8.71
CA PRO A 93 -2.57 7.17 7.97
C PRO A 93 -3.09 7.01 6.53
N THR A 94 -4.15 7.74 6.16
CA THR A 94 -4.69 7.82 4.80
C THR A 94 -3.87 8.74 3.90
N LEU A 95 -3.00 9.58 4.46
CA LEU A 95 -2.08 10.40 3.70
C LEU A 95 -0.85 9.61 3.27
N PHE A 96 -0.35 9.92 2.08
CA PHE A 96 0.85 9.33 1.53
C PHE A 96 1.97 10.36 1.48
N ALA A 97 3.12 10.00 2.07
CA ALA A 97 4.31 10.82 2.02
C ALA A 97 4.87 10.85 0.59
N LYS A 98 5.35 12.03 0.18
CA LYS A 98 6.02 12.29 -1.09
C LYS A 98 6.99 13.44 -0.93
N THR A 99 7.79 13.69 -1.96
CA THR A 99 8.50 14.97 -2.07
C THR A 99 7.68 15.98 -2.85
N TRP A 100 7.73 17.24 -2.42
CA TRP A 100 7.16 18.38 -3.10
C TRP A 100 8.15 19.54 -2.99
N TYR A 101 8.60 20.07 -4.14
CA TYR A 101 9.71 21.02 -4.23
C TYR A 101 10.98 20.59 -3.46
N GLY A 102 11.22 19.28 -3.36
CA GLY A 102 12.36 18.70 -2.63
C GLY A 102 12.25 18.81 -1.11
N MET A 103 11.03 18.88 -0.57
CA MET A 103 10.70 18.84 0.85
C MET A 103 9.66 17.73 1.10
N PRO A 104 9.51 17.18 2.32
CA PRO A 104 8.51 16.17 2.59
C PRO A 104 7.12 16.82 2.64
N ALA A 105 6.18 16.18 1.96
CA ALA A 105 4.79 16.57 1.87
C ALA A 105 3.89 15.33 1.95
N TYR A 106 2.63 15.54 2.29
CA TYR A 106 1.67 14.47 2.58
C TYR A 106 0.41 14.72 1.78
N ALA A 107 0.11 13.77 0.89
CA ALA A 107 -0.96 13.90 -0.08
C ALA A 107 -2.11 12.93 0.20
N ASN A 108 -3.33 13.34 -0.16
CA ASN A 108 -4.49 12.45 -0.15
C ASN A 108 -4.41 11.40 -1.28
N LYS A 109 -5.44 10.55 -1.37
CA LYS A 109 -5.56 9.50 -2.39
C LYS A 109 -5.56 10.03 -3.83
N ASP A 110 -5.97 11.28 -4.02
CA ASP A 110 -6.05 11.96 -5.32
C ASP A 110 -4.69 12.59 -5.72
N GLY A 111 -3.72 12.57 -4.80
CA GLY A 111 -2.36 13.09 -5.01
C GLY A 111 -2.20 14.57 -4.66
N ASP A 112 -3.28 15.20 -4.15
CA ASP A 112 -3.28 16.57 -3.65
C ASP A 112 -2.53 16.65 -2.34
N VAL A 113 -1.53 17.53 -2.27
CA VAL A 113 -0.78 17.80 -1.03
C VAL A 113 -1.73 18.46 -0.04
N ILE A 114 -1.88 17.90 1.16
CA ILE A 114 -2.70 18.44 2.25
C ILE A 114 -1.83 19.25 3.21
N CYS A 115 -0.69 18.70 3.62
CA CYS A 115 0.26 19.38 4.47
C CYS A 115 1.72 19.06 4.09
N PHE A 116 2.64 19.90 4.53
CA PHE A 116 4.06 19.81 4.15
C PHE A 116 4.96 20.48 5.18
N PHE A 117 6.25 20.12 5.15
CA PHE A 117 7.30 20.79 5.92
C PHE A 117 8.12 21.69 5.00
N GLN A 118 8.47 22.88 5.46
CA GLN A 118 9.39 23.79 4.79
C GLN A 118 10.61 24.04 5.69
N CYS A 119 11.78 23.67 5.19
CA CYS A 119 13.07 23.84 5.86
C CYS A 119 13.44 25.32 5.88
N ALA A 120 13.91 25.82 7.02
CA ALA A 120 14.39 27.18 7.17
C ALA A 120 15.61 27.42 6.26
N GLN A 121 16.56 26.51 6.31
CA GLN A 121 17.88 26.65 5.69
C GLN A 121 17.81 26.78 4.17
N LYS A 122 16.99 25.95 3.51
CA LYS A 122 16.81 25.95 2.06
C LYS A 122 16.22 27.26 1.53
N PHE A 123 15.42 27.94 2.34
CA PHE A 123 14.74 29.18 1.95
C PHE A 123 15.31 30.42 2.64
N ASN A 124 16.42 30.28 3.37
CA ASN A 124 17.00 31.34 4.20
C ASN A 124 15.94 32.02 5.10
N ALA A 125 15.00 31.22 5.60
CA ALA A 125 13.91 31.68 6.46
C ALA A 125 14.36 31.65 7.93
N ARG A 126 13.70 32.46 8.77
CA ARG A 126 14.02 32.54 10.19
C ARG A 126 13.66 31.26 10.98
N TYR A 127 12.64 30.53 10.51
CA TYR A 127 12.10 29.33 11.16
C TYR A 127 11.72 28.30 10.10
N ALA A 128 11.73 27.03 10.47
CA ALA A 128 11.06 26.00 9.69
C ALA A 128 9.55 26.23 9.76
N THR A 129 8.79 25.61 8.86
CA THR A 129 7.34 25.82 8.82
C THR A 129 6.61 24.50 8.54
N VAL A 130 5.51 24.26 9.25
CA VAL A 130 4.49 23.30 8.79
C VAL A 130 3.39 24.08 8.10
N GLY A 131 3.07 23.68 6.88
CA GLY A 131 2.07 24.33 6.03
C GLY A 131 0.94 23.39 5.65
N PHE A 132 -0.21 23.97 5.35
CA PHE A 132 -1.41 23.33 4.84
C PHE A 132 -1.80 23.99 3.52
N SER A 133 -2.18 23.19 2.53
CA SER A 133 -2.57 23.70 1.20
C SER A 133 -4.02 24.19 1.17
N ASP A 134 -4.44 24.68 0.01
CA ASP A 134 -5.83 24.98 -0.33
C ASP A 134 -6.73 23.74 -0.45
N LYS A 135 -6.17 22.53 -0.35
CA LYS A 135 -6.88 21.25 -0.37
C LYS A 135 -7.12 20.68 1.02
N ALA A 136 -6.60 21.31 2.06
CA ALA A 136 -6.83 20.93 3.45
C ALA A 136 -8.17 21.48 3.95
N ASN A 137 -8.92 20.67 4.69
CA ASN A 137 -10.22 21.04 5.26
C ASN A 137 -10.05 21.84 6.55
N LEU A 138 -9.36 22.98 6.45
CA LEU A 138 -9.14 23.95 7.54
C LEU A 138 -9.95 25.23 7.36
N ASP A 139 -10.88 25.23 6.42
CA ASP A 139 -11.66 26.36 5.92
C ASP A 139 -12.90 26.73 6.77
N ASP A 140 -12.83 26.47 8.08
CA ASP A 140 -13.87 26.91 9.01
C ASP A 140 -13.79 28.44 9.24
N GLY A 141 -14.86 29.14 8.87
CA GLY A 141 -15.00 30.59 9.03
C GLY A 141 -14.46 31.42 7.86
N SER A 142 -14.14 32.69 8.13
CA SER A 142 -13.71 33.65 7.08
C SER A 142 -12.20 33.80 6.95
N MET A 143 -11.41 33.22 7.87
CA MET A 143 -9.95 33.28 7.86
C MET A 143 -9.37 32.23 8.81
N TRP A 144 -8.32 31.53 8.38
CA TRP A 144 -7.61 30.54 9.18
C TRP A 144 -6.11 30.53 8.87
N PRO A 145 -5.26 30.12 9.84
CA PRO A 145 -3.83 29.97 9.62
C PRO A 145 -3.52 28.75 8.75
N THR A 146 -2.74 28.94 7.69
CA THR A 146 -2.28 27.87 6.78
C THR A 146 -0.77 27.58 6.91
N TYR A 147 -0.02 28.42 7.61
CA TYR A 147 1.41 28.24 7.86
C TYR A 147 1.72 28.52 9.33
N PHE A 148 2.48 27.61 9.96
CA PHE A 148 2.90 27.72 11.35
C PHE A 148 4.42 27.63 11.44
N ALA A 149 5.05 28.71 11.91
CA ALA A 149 6.49 28.74 12.16
C ALA A 149 6.86 27.78 13.30
N LEU A 150 7.90 26.97 13.09
CA LEU A 150 8.44 26.00 14.02
C LEU A 150 9.83 26.43 14.45
N LYS A 151 9.94 26.73 15.75
CA LYS A 151 11.23 26.93 16.41
C LYS A 151 11.73 25.64 17.07
N GLU A 152 10.79 24.90 17.66
CA GLU A 152 10.98 23.59 18.28
C GLU A 152 9.63 22.85 18.28
N LEU A 153 9.65 21.54 18.58
CA LEU A 153 8.45 20.75 18.81
C LEU A 153 8.47 20.22 20.25
N THR A 154 7.56 20.72 21.08
CA THR A 154 7.25 20.13 22.38
C THR A 154 5.91 19.41 22.32
N ALA A 155 5.53 18.71 23.39
CA ALA A 155 4.24 18.02 23.47
C ALA A 155 3.03 18.93 23.16
N VAL A 156 3.13 20.23 23.46
CA VAL A 156 2.06 21.21 23.18
C VAL A 156 1.92 21.44 21.68
N GLU A 157 3.03 21.70 20.98
CA GLU A 157 3.02 21.91 19.53
C GLU A 157 2.65 20.63 18.79
N GLU A 158 3.13 19.47 19.23
CA GLU A 158 2.78 18.17 18.66
C GLU A 158 1.27 17.90 18.76
N ALA A 159 0.66 18.14 19.92
CA ALA A 159 -0.78 17.97 20.10
C ALA A 159 -1.59 18.91 19.18
N LYS A 160 -1.13 20.15 19.01
CA LYS A 160 -1.76 21.10 18.07
C LYS A 160 -1.65 20.62 16.62
N ILE A 161 -0.49 20.11 16.22
CA ILE A 161 -0.28 19.56 14.87
C ILE A 161 -1.20 18.35 14.65
N VAL A 162 -1.33 17.44 15.62
CA VAL A 162 -2.25 16.30 15.52
C VAL A 162 -3.68 16.77 15.28
N MET A 163 -4.16 17.77 16.01
CA MET A 163 -5.50 18.32 15.82
C MET A 163 -5.69 18.89 14.41
N LEU A 164 -4.74 19.73 13.96
CA LEU A 164 -4.80 20.35 12.64
C LEU A 164 -4.74 19.33 11.51
N VAL A 165 -3.88 18.32 11.62
CA VAL A 165 -3.75 17.25 10.61
C VAL A 165 -5.03 16.43 10.52
N LYS A 166 -5.65 16.09 11.66
CA LYS A 166 -6.93 15.36 11.68
C LYS A 166 -8.05 16.19 11.07
N GLN A 167 -8.12 17.48 11.38
CA GLN A 167 -9.11 18.37 10.81
C GLN A 167 -8.90 18.52 9.29
N ALA A 168 -7.65 18.72 8.85
CA ALA A 168 -7.29 18.90 7.45
C ALA A 168 -7.67 17.74 6.53
N VAL A 169 -7.93 16.54 7.07
CA VAL A 169 -8.32 15.33 6.33
C VAL A 169 -9.73 14.85 6.62
N ALA A 170 -10.48 15.53 7.50
CA ALA A 170 -11.84 15.13 7.83
C ALA A 170 -12.74 15.31 6.60
N GLU A 171 -13.39 14.25 6.12
CA GLU A 171 -14.42 14.37 5.09
C GLU A 171 -15.65 15.07 5.70
N ASP A 172 -16.28 15.99 4.95
CA ASP A 172 -17.53 16.67 5.34
C ASP A 172 -18.71 15.69 5.54
#